data_AF-A0A5C3KQ36-F1
#
_entry.id   AF-A0A5C3KQ36-F1
#
_cell.length_a   1.000
_cell.length_b   1.000
_cell.length_c   1.000
_cell.angle_alpha   90.00
_cell.angle_beta   90.00
_cell.angle_gamma   90.00
#
_symmetry.space_group_name_H-M   'P 1'
#
loop_
_entity.id
_entity.type
_entity.pdbx_description
1 polymer ?
#
loop_
_entity_poly.entity_id
_entity_poly.type
_entity_poly.pdbx_seq_one_letter_code
_entity_poly.pdbx_strand_id
1 'polypeptide(L)' 'MDVWLGDFNRHHPMWDRDEDQCLFFRRNLDDAEVLIDMVTEWGMEMTLPRGIPTLKNSQGNWTRP' A
#
# COMPACT_ATOMS: atom_id res chain seq x y z
N MET A 1 14.44 -1.32 -16.97
CA MET A 1 14.13 -0.95 -15.57
C MET A 1 12.63 -0.98 -15.51
N ASP A 2 12.10 -1.94 -14.77
CA ASP A 2 10.67 -2.21 -14.76
C ASP A 2 10.08 -1.52 -13.55
N VAL A 3 8.92 -0.89 -13.74
CA VAL A 3 8.20 -0.16 -12.70
C VAL A 3 6.77 -0.65 -12.69
N TRP A 4 6.31 -1.12 -11.54
CA TRP A 4 4.90 -1.40 -11.31
C TRP A 4 4.24 -0.19 -10.67
N LEU A 5 3.20 0.31 -11.33
CA LEU A 5 2.42 1.44 -10.86
C LEU A 5 0.94 1.12 -11.06
N GLY A 6 0.17 1.22 -9.99
CA GLY A 6 -1.27 0.98 -10.03
C GLY A 6 -1.90 1.28 -8.68
N ASP A 7 -3.23 1.30 -8.69
CA ASP A 7 -4.02 1.25 -7.47
C ASP A 7 -4.25 -0.22 -7.10
N PHE A 8 -3.48 -0.70 -6.12
CA PHE A 8 -3.61 -2.08 -5.62
C PHE A 8 -4.72 -2.22 -4.58
N ASN A 9 -5.20 -1.11 -4.01
CA ASN A 9 -6.15 -1.09 -2.89
C ASN A 9 -5.78 -2.08 -1.76
N ARG A 10 -4.49 -2.12 -1.40
CA ARG A 10 -3.94 -2.98 -0.35
C ARG A 10 -3.39 -2.14 0.80
N HIS A 11 -3.60 -2.65 2.01
CA HIS A 11 -3.17 -1.98 3.23
C HIS A 11 -2.18 -2.84 4.01
N HIS A 12 -1.04 -2.25 4.37
CA HIS A 12 0.00 -2.92 5.13
C HIS A 12 0.86 -1.92 5.91
N PRO A 13 1.29 -2.24 7.14
CA PRO A 13 2.16 -1.37 7.94
C PRO A 13 3.44 -0.92 7.25
N MET A 14 3.94 -1.67 6.26
CA MET A 14 5.16 -1.35 5.51
C MET A 14 5.04 -0.05 4.70
N TRP A 15 3.86 0.28 4.18
CA TRP A 15 3.63 1.47 3.35
C TRP A 15 2.54 2.41 3.89
N ASP A 16 1.63 1.93 4.74
CA ASP A 16 0.64 2.77 5.40
C ASP A 16 1.18 3.42 6.68
N ARG A 17 0.39 4.35 7.22
CA ARG A 17 0.71 5.06 8.47
C ARG A 17 0.43 4.16 9.67
N ASP A 18 1.15 4.38 10.77
CA ASP A 18 0.91 3.67 12.02
C ASP A 18 -0.48 3.91 12.60
N GLU A 19 -1.14 5.02 12.23
CA GLU A 19 -2.50 5.36 12.65
C GLU A 19 -3.59 4.53 11.93
N ASP A 20 -3.25 3.83 10.84
CA ASP A 20 -4.20 3.11 9.98
C ASP A 20 -4.50 1.68 10.47
N GLN A 21 -4.29 1.40 11.75
CA GLN A 21 -4.42 0.07 12.36
C GLN A 21 -5.75 -0.62 12.09
N CYS A 22 -6.83 0.14 11.92
CA CYS A 22 -8.15 -0.39 11.61
C CYS A 22 -8.22 -1.10 10.24
N LEU A 23 -7.24 -0.89 9.36
CA LEU A 23 -7.14 -1.55 8.05
C LEU A 23 -6.32 -2.84 8.08
N PHE A 24 -5.56 -3.09 9.14
CA PHE A 24 -4.60 -4.20 9.24
C PHE A 24 -5.23 -5.47 9.84
N PHE A 25 -6.47 -5.79 9.45
CA PHE A 25 -7.06 -7.08 9.82
C PHE A 25 -6.50 -8.21 8.95
N ARG A 26 -6.55 -9.43 9.48
CA ARG A 26 -5.86 -10.61 8.93
C ARG A 26 -6.01 -10.77 7.41
N ARG A 27 -7.25 -10.69 6.91
CA ARG A 27 -7.54 -10.83 5.47
C ARG A 27 -6.85 -9.75 4.62
N ASN A 28 -6.81 -8.50 5.06
CA ASN A 28 -6.14 -7.43 4.33
C ASN A 28 -4.62 -7.63 4.29
N LEU A 29 -4.04 -8.12 5.39
CA LEU A 29 -2.62 -8.45 5.45
C LEU A 29 -2.29 -9.62 4.53
N ASP A 30 -3.07 -10.71 4.58
CA ASP A 30 -2.87 -11.86 3.69
C ASP A 30 -3.00 -11.45 2.20
N ASP A 31 -3.93 -10.57 1.88
CA ASP A 31 -4.13 -10.02 0.54
C ASP A 31 -2.97 -9.09 0.08
N ALA A 32 -2.37 -8.35 1.02
CA ALA A 32 -1.22 -7.48 0.77
C ALA A 32 0.09 -8.26 0.63
N GLU A 33 0.20 -9.42 1.28
CA GLU A 33 1.38 -10.28 1.24
C GLU A 33 1.71 -10.73 -0.19
N VAL A 34 0.68 -10.96 -1.03
CA VAL A 34 0.88 -11.28 -2.45
C VAL A 34 1.72 -10.22 -3.17
N LEU A 35 1.54 -8.94 -2.85
CA LEU A 35 2.33 -7.86 -3.43
C LEU A 35 3.77 -7.85 -2.89
N ILE A 36 3.94 -8.15 -1.60
CA ILE A 36 5.25 -8.22 -0.93
C ILE A 36 6.08 -9.38 -1.51
N ASP A 37 5.45 -10.54 -1.67
CA ASP A 37 6.07 -11.72 -2.27
C ASP A 37 6.54 -11.43 -3.70
N MET A 38 5.67 -10.81 -4.52
CA MET A 38 6.03 -10.45 -5.90
C MET A 38 7.17 -9.40 -5.93
N VAL A 39 7.11 -8.35 -5.12
CA VAL A 39 8.19 -7.35 -5.07
C VAL A 39 9.51 -7.99 -4.66
N THR A 40 9.48 -8.91 -3.70
CA THR A 40 10.67 -9.65 -3.23
C THR A 40 11.22 -10.59 -4.31
N GLU A 41 10.35 -11.37 -4.96
CA GLU A 41 10.74 -12.31 -6.02
C GLU A 41 11.43 -11.60 -7.20
N TRP A 42 10.95 -10.40 -7.55
CA TRP A 42 11.49 -9.61 -8.66
C TRP A 42 12.61 -8.64 -8.25
N GLY A 43 13.02 -8.66 -6.98
CA GLY A 43 14.08 -7.78 -6.46
C GLY A 43 13.75 -6.29 -6.59
N MET A 44 12.46 -5.93 -6.48
CA MET A 44 11.98 -4.56 -6.55
C MET A 44 11.98 -3.90 -5.17
N GLU A 45 11.95 -2.57 -5.16
CA GLU A 45 11.82 -1.77 -3.93
C GLU A 45 10.68 -0.77 -4.04
N MET A 46 10.08 -0.43 -2.90
CA MET A 46 8.99 0.54 -2.88
C MET A 46 9.54 1.96 -3.09
N THR A 47 9.17 2.58 -4.21
CA THR A 47 9.58 3.95 -4.53
C THR A 47 8.74 5.02 -3.83
N LEU A 48 7.49 4.69 -3.45
CA LEU A 48 6.62 5.58 -2.69
C LEU A 48 7.03 5.56 -1.21
N PRO A 49 7.36 6.72 -0.61
CA PRO A 49 7.60 6.79 0.82
C PRO A 49 6.37 6.36 1.63
N ARG A 50 6.63 5.64 2.72
CA ARG A 50 5.61 5.21 3.67
C ARG A 50 4.73 6.38 4.15
N GLY A 51 3.43 6.15 4.21
CA GLY A 51 2.44 7.03 4.82
C GLY A 51 1.98 8.22 3.97
N ILE A 52 2.39 8.29 2.69
CA ILE A 52 1.92 9.32 1.77
C ILE A 52 0.51 8.95 1.28
N PRO A 53 -0.52 9.78 1.51
CA PRO A 53 -1.86 9.52 0.98
C PRO A 53 -1.87 9.68 -0.55
N THR A 54 -2.53 8.74 -1.23
CA THR A 54 -2.55 8.64 -2.70
C THR A 54 -3.93 8.87 -3.31
N LEU A 55 -5.00 8.81 -2.52
CA LEU A 55 -6.38 9.06 -2.97
C LEU A 55 -6.85 10.44 -2.50
N LYS A 56 -7.59 11.16 -3.33
CA LYS A 56 -8.31 12.38 -2.93
C LYS A 56 -9.80 12.13 -3.02
N ASN A 57 -10.50 12.21 -1.89
CA ASN A 57 -11.94 11.97 -1.87
C ASN A 57 -12.72 13.15 -2.49
N SER A 58 -14.03 12.99 -2.67
CA SER A 58 -14.91 14.02 -3.27
C SER A 58 -14.98 15.33 -2.48
N GLN A 59 -14.63 15.30 -1.20
CA GLN A 59 -14.56 16.48 -0.32
C GLN A 59 -13.19 17.17 -0.37
N GLY A 60 -12.24 16.61 -1.13
CA GLY A 60 -10.90 17.17 -1.30
C GLY A 60 -9.88 16.75 -0.23
N ASN A 61 -10.25 15.85 0.68
CA ASN A 61 -9.33 15.31 1.68
C ASN A 61 -8.44 14.25 1.06
N TRP A 62 -7.16 14.29 1.39
CA TRP A 62 -6.21 13.24 1.04
C TRP A 62 -6.38 12.04 1.97
N THR A 63 -6.57 10.87 1.38
CA THR A 63 -6.82 9.59 2.05
C THR A 63 -5.93 8.50 1.45
N ARG A 64 -5.98 7.33 2.08
CA ARG A 64 -5.58 6.08 1.42
C ARG A 64 -6.64 5.67 0.36
N PRO A 65 -6.28 4.82 -0.62
CA PRO A 65 -7.23 4.16 -1.51
C PRO A 65 -8.36 3.46 -0.73
#